data_AF-A0A1D1ZCF9-F1
#
_entry.id   AF-A0A1D1ZCF9-F1
#
_cell.length_a   1.000
_cell.length_b   1.000
_cell.length_c   1.000
_cell.angle_alpha   90.00
_cell.angle_beta   90.00
_cell.angle_gamma   90.00
#
_symmetry.space_group_name_H-M   'P 1'
#
loop_
_entity.id
_entity.type
_entity.pdbx_description
1 polymer ?
#
loop_
_entity_poly.entity_id
_entity_poly.type
_entity_poly.pdbx_seq_one_letter_code
_entity_poly.pdbx_strand_id
1 'polypeptide(L)'
;MGGYLMIAWPNKNYGNITLSQRVGEEGTQPMATKQQADLKLNLDTSRLDENNKFIVEFTRPRKVKGSKIKTKQIFAYAYATLNPEDPYIDAYLPRHDYNGNIKLDLEKGSSELSQYDKLVIAHASLMFLAWLVIIPSAIFIARFAKNVLKTTWFKLHAGIQVFLSIPVVLAGSSLAFAAAGDLKFDDPHKIIGFVLFLGFFIQLAIGIIHHRLYDPKRVHTPWWTKLHWWFGRALVVLAAFQIPLGLKLYTADMTYFYIYYIYLFILLVAFSFLSFRLWNRKQESGFKRMEDSS
;
A
#
# COMPACT_ATOMS: atom_id res chain seq x y z
N MET A 1 -9.97 -25.77 11.17
CA MET A 1 -8.87 -26.28 12.04
C MET A 1 -8.20 -25.05 12.61
N GLY A 2 -8.50 -24.70 13.86
CA GLY A 2 -7.97 -23.50 14.48
C GLY A 2 -6.44 -23.51 14.58
N GLY A 3 -5.82 -22.34 14.45
CA GLY A 3 -4.38 -22.17 14.59
C GLY A 3 -3.93 -22.45 16.02
N TYR A 4 -2.71 -22.96 16.21
CA TYR A 4 -2.09 -23.04 17.53
C TYR A 4 -1.44 -21.69 17.85
N LEU A 5 -2.01 -20.93 18.77
CA LEU A 5 -1.54 -19.60 19.15
C LEU A 5 -0.78 -19.63 20.47
N MET A 6 0.25 -18.81 20.54
CA MET A 6 1.05 -18.55 21.74
C MET A 6 0.94 -17.06 22.01
N ILE A 7 0.32 -16.71 23.14
CA ILE A 7 -0.02 -15.33 23.46
C ILE A 7 0.52 -15.01 24.84
N ALA A 8 1.23 -13.91 24.97
CA ALA A 8 1.77 -13.45 26.24
C ALA A 8 1.47 -11.97 26.46
N TRP A 9 1.27 -11.58 27.72
CA TRP A 9 1.10 -10.19 28.11
C TRP A 9 1.58 -9.97 29.55
N PRO A 10 2.05 -8.75 29.88
CA PRO A 10 2.39 -8.39 31.25
C PRO A 10 1.14 -7.99 32.03
N ASN A 11 1.00 -8.50 33.25
CA ASN A 11 -0.14 -8.20 34.11
C ASN A 11 0.15 -6.94 34.95
N LYS A 12 -0.57 -5.85 34.65
CA LYS A 12 -0.33 -4.51 35.22
C LYS A 12 -0.31 -4.46 36.76
N ASN A 13 -1.07 -5.32 37.42
CA ASN A 13 -1.25 -5.29 38.87
C ASN A 13 -0.44 -6.35 39.64
N TYR A 14 0.23 -7.26 38.94
CA TYR A 14 0.79 -8.47 39.57
C TYR A 14 2.28 -8.66 39.33
N GLY A 15 2.92 -7.82 38.50
CA GLY A 15 4.35 -7.90 38.20
C GLY A 15 4.77 -9.20 37.50
N ASN A 16 3.82 -10.04 37.09
CA ASN A 16 4.03 -11.31 36.43
C ASN A 16 3.56 -11.25 34.96
N ILE A 17 4.00 -12.23 34.18
CA ILE A 17 3.65 -12.38 32.77
C ILE A 17 2.74 -13.59 32.62
N THR A 18 1.63 -13.41 31.92
CA THR A 18 0.79 -14.53 31.52
C THR A 18 1.28 -15.06 30.18
N LEU A 19 1.47 -16.37 30.08
CA LEU A 19 1.68 -17.08 28.82
C LEU A 19 0.52 -18.04 28.62
N SER A 20 -0.21 -17.89 27.52
CA SER A 20 -1.43 -18.64 27.22
C SER A 20 -1.32 -19.33 25.87
N GLN A 21 -1.59 -20.63 25.86
CA GLN A 21 -1.81 -21.43 24.67
C GLN A 21 -3.28 -21.35 24.28
N ARG A 22 -3.54 -20.89 23.05
CA ARG A 22 -4.91 -20.75 22.55
C ARG A 22 -5.10 -21.43 21.21
N VAL A 23 -6.36 -21.66 20.87
CA VAL A 23 -6.79 -22.10 19.54
C VAL A 23 -7.97 -21.25 19.10
N GLY A 24 -7.95 -20.81 17.85
CA GLY A 24 -9.02 -20.00 17.28
C GLY A 24 -9.02 -20.08 15.76
N GLU A 25 -10.15 -19.74 15.17
CA GLU A 25 -10.30 -19.57 13.73
C GLU A 25 -10.26 -18.08 13.38
N GLU A 26 -10.02 -17.77 12.11
CA GLU A 26 -9.93 -16.40 11.63
C GLU A 26 -11.22 -15.62 11.96
N GLY A 27 -11.06 -14.38 12.45
CA GLY A 27 -12.19 -13.51 12.81
C GLY A 27 -12.88 -13.86 14.13
N THR A 28 -12.44 -14.90 14.84
CA THR A 28 -12.99 -15.28 16.16
C THR A 28 -11.97 -15.07 17.27
N GLN A 29 -12.45 -14.76 18.47
CA GLN A 29 -11.57 -14.68 19.64
C GLN A 29 -10.97 -16.07 19.93
N PRO A 30 -9.64 -16.18 20.04
CA PRO A 30 -9.01 -17.46 20.33
C PRO A 30 -9.26 -17.84 21.80
N MET A 31 -9.61 -19.10 22.01
CA MET A 31 -9.98 -19.66 23.31
C MET A 31 -8.78 -20.39 23.93
N ALA A 32 -8.62 -20.25 25.24
CA ALA A 32 -7.59 -20.98 25.99
C ALA A 32 -7.83 -22.49 25.90
N THR A 33 -6.74 -23.24 25.73
CA THR A 33 -6.79 -24.70 25.69
C THR A 33 -6.57 -25.31 27.07
N LYS A 34 -6.78 -26.63 27.18
CA LYS A 34 -6.37 -27.41 28.35
C LYS A 34 -4.87 -27.80 28.31
N GLN A 35 -4.16 -27.55 27.21
CA GLN A 35 -2.77 -27.96 26.97
C GLN A 35 -1.75 -26.85 27.26
N GLN A 36 -1.94 -26.09 28.33
CA GLN A 36 -1.04 -24.97 28.68
C GLN A 36 0.41 -25.42 28.94
N ALA A 37 0.62 -26.64 29.42
CA ALA A 37 1.93 -27.19 29.78
C ALA A 37 2.92 -27.36 28.60
N ASP A 38 2.43 -27.28 27.36
CA ASP A 38 3.27 -27.32 26.15
C ASP A 38 4.13 -26.06 26.02
N LEU A 39 3.76 -24.96 26.68
CA LEU A 39 4.50 -23.71 26.72
C LEU A 39 5.12 -23.51 28.09
N LYS A 40 6.43 -23.23 28.13
CA LYS A 40 7.14 -22.92 29.38
C LYS A 40 7.78 -21.55 29.26
N LEU A 41 7.30 -20.61 30.06
CA LEU A 41 7.84 -19.25 30.15
C LEU A 41 9.20 -19.28 30.88
N ASN A 42 10.19 -18.59 30.34
CA ASN A 42 11.45 -18.34 31.03
C ASN A 42 11.34 -17.02 31.82
N LEU A 43 11.25 -17.12 33.15
CA LEU A 43 11.06 -15.97 34.04
C LEU A 43 12.34 -15.13 34.23
N ASP A 44 13.51 -15.70 33.96
CA ASP A 44 14.79 -15.00 34.15
C ASP A 44 15.01 -13.93 33.06
N THR A 45 14.43 -14.14 31.88
CA THR A 45 14.63 -13.28 30.71
C THR A 45 13.37 -12.52 30.30
N SER A 46 12.19 -13.10 30.52
CA SER A 46 10.91 -12.47 30.16
C SER A 46 10.60 -11.30 31.11
N ARG A 47 10.46 -10.09 30.58
CA ARG A 47 10.25 -8.87 31.36
C ARG A 47 9.64 -7.76 30.51
N LEU A 48 9.06 -6.77 31.19
CA LEU A 48 8.85 -5.45 30.62
C LEU A 48 10.04 -4.58 31.04
N ASP A 49 10.82 -4.08 30.09
CA ASP A 49 11.96 -3.22 30.43
C ASP A 49 11.54 -1.75 30.67
N GLU A 50 12.50 -0.92 31.11
CA GLU A 50 12.30 0.50 31.43
C GLU A 50 11.83 1.34 30.23
N ASN A 51 12.04 0.85 29.00
CA ASN A 51 11.62 1.50 27.76
C ASN A 51 10.25 1.01 27.28
N ASN A 52 9.48 0.33 28.13
CA ASN A 52 8.22 -0.33 27.79
C ASN A 52 8.37 -1.42 26.71
N LYS A 53 9.57 -1.98 26.52
CA LYS A 53 9.76 -3.11 25.62
C LYS A 53 9.39 -4.40 26.36
N PHE A 54 8.39 -5.08 25.83
CA PHE A 54 7.98 -6.38 26.33
C PHE A 54 8.81 -7.48 25.69
N ILE A 55 9.60 -8.17 26.50
CA ILE A 55 10.45 -9.30 26.11
C ILE A 55 9.81 -10.57 26.69
N VAL A 56 9.58 -11.56 25.84
CA VAL A 56 9.06 -12.87 26.23
C VAL A 56 9.93 -13.94 25.64
N GLU A 57 10.45 -14.80 26.51
CA GLU A 57 11.15 -16.01 26.13
C GLU A 57 10.37 -17.22 26.65
N PHE A 58 10.13 -18.18 25.78
CA PHE A 58 9.44 -19.40 26.14
C PHE A 58 10.00 -20.57 25.35
N THR A 59 9.77 -21.78 25.87
CA THR A 59 10.10 -23.02 25.18
C THR A 59 8.84 -23.82 24.88
N ARG A 60 8.90 -24.57 23.77
CA ARG A 60 7.81 -25.43 23.31
C ARG A 60 8.37 -26.64 22.55
N PRO A 61 7.86 -27.86 22.76
CA PRO A 61 8.20 -29.00 21.92
C PRO A 61 7.84 -28.77 20.44
N ARG A 62 8.62 -29.31 19.50
CA ARG A 62 8.36 -29.15 18.05
C ARG A 62 7.04 -29.80 17.62
N LYS A 63 6.64 -30.90 18.26
CA LYS A 63 5.41 -31.64 17.98
C LYS A 63 4.63 -31.77 19.28
N VAL A 64 3.39 -31.30 19.26
CA VAL A 64 2.41 -31.39 20.35
C VAL A 64 1.07 -31.87 19.79
N LYS A 65 0.08 -32.08 20.65
CA LYS A 65 -1.25 -32.50 20.20
C LYS A 65 -1.88 -31.41 19.33
N GLY A 66 -2.21 -31.73 18.07
CA GLY A 66 -2.86 -30.80 17.15
C GLY A 66 -1.95 -29.75 16.50
N SER A 67 -0.63 -29.77 16.74
CA SER A 67 0.29 -28.84 16.09
C SER A 67 1.72 -29.38 15.93
N LYS A 68 2.32 -29.13 14.78
CA LYS A 68 3.70 -29.53 14.44
C LYS A 68 4.41 -28.39 13.74
N ILE A 69 5.57 -28.00 14.27
CA ILE A 69 6.44 -26.97 13.69
C ILE A 69 7.50 -27.63 12.79
N LYS A 70 7.55 -27.21 11.52
CA LYS A 70 8.60 -27.63 10.58
C LYS A 70 9.88 -26.82 10.82
N THR A 71 11.01 -27.32 10.31
CA THR A 71 12.30 -26.61 10.41
C THR A 71 12.25 -25.22 9.77
N LYS A 72 11.55 -25.12 8.63
CA LYS A 72 11.27 -23.86 7.94
C LYS A 72 9.76 -23.69 7.84
N GLN A 73 9.24 -22.63 8.43
CA GLN A 73 7.80 -22.38 8.47
C GLN A 73 7.51 -20.89 8.59
N ILE A 74 6.40 -20.47 8.02
CA ILE A 74 5.83 -19.14 8.21
C ILE A 74 5.01 -19.15 9.50
N PHE A 75 5.30 -18.20 10.38
CA PHE A 75 4.55 -17.89 11.59
C PHE A 75 3.82 -16.57 11.37
N ALA A 76 2.52 -16.56 11.65
CA ALA A 76 1.83 -15.31 11.87
C ALA A 76 2.23 -14.76 13.24
N TYR A 77 2.52 -13.47 13.32
CA TYR A 77 2.74 -12.76 14.57
C TYR A 77 1.80 -11.56 14.63
N ALA A 78 1.46 -11.16 15.85
CA ALA A 78 0.65 -9.98 16.10
C ALA A 78 0.97 -9.41 17.48
N TYR A 79 0.81 -8.10 17.65
CA TYR A 79 0.93 -7.44 18.95
C TYR A 79 -0.07 -6.28 19.05
N ALA A 80 -0.42 -5.96 20.30
CA ALA A 80 -1.33 -4.87 20.66
C ALA A 80 -0.63 -3.95 21.64
N THR A 81 -0.99 -2.66 21.61
CA THR A 81 -0.61 -1.66 22.61
C THR A 81 -1.47 -1.77 23.87
N LEU A 82 -2.67 -2.35 23.75
CA LEU A 82 -3.57 -2.63 24.86
C LEU A 82 -3.34 -4.03 25.41
N ASN A 83 -3.15 -4.12 26.73
CA ASN A 83 -3.11 -5.41 27.43
C ASN A 83 -4.54 -5.89 27.75
N PRO A 84 -4.74 -7.21 27.87
CA PRO A 84 -5.91 -7.78 28.54
C PRO A 84 -6.11 -7.19 29.94
N GLU A 85 -7.37 -7.06 30.35
CA GLU A 85 -7.72 -6.53 31.68
C GLU A 85 -7.34 -7.52 32.79
N ASP A 86 -7.53 -8.82 32.53
CA ASP A 86 -7.34 -9.89 33.52
C ASP A 86 -6.01 -10.65 33.35
N PRO A 87 -5.45 -11.19 34.46
CA PRO A 87 -4.23 -11.99 34.43
C PRO A 87 -4.46 -13.47 34.04
N TYR A 88 -5.69 -13.85 33.67
CA TYR A 88 -6.05 -15.26 33.48
C TYR A 88 -5.73 -15.75 32.07
N ILE A 89 -5.37 -17.03 31.94
CA ILE A 89 -5.02 -17.64 30.65
C ILE A 89 -6.13 -17.52 29.59
N ASP A 90 -7.39 -17.39 30.02
CA ASP A 90 -8.60 -17.27 29.20
C ASP A 90 -9.15 -15.84 29.11
N ALA A 91 -8.40 -14.83 29.59
CA ALA A 91 -8.77 -13.42 29.52
C ALA A 91 -9.22 -12.97 28.12
N TYR A 92 -10.12 -11.99 28.08
CA TYR A 92 -10.49 -11.33 26.83
C TYR A 92 -9.28 -10.64 26.20
N LEU A 93 -9.06 -10.86 24.91
CA LEU A 93 -7.93 -10.27 24.19
C LEU A 93 -8.41 -9.07 23.39
N PRO A 94 -7.84 -7.88 23.60
CA PRO A 94 -8.05 -6.79 22.66
C PRO A 94 -7.52 -7.20 21.29
N ARG A 95 -8.15 -6.67 20.25
CA ARG A 95 -7.67 -6.88 18.88
C ARG A 95 -6.26 -6.31 18.75
N HIS A 96 -5.39 -7.04 18.07
CA HIS A 96 -4.04 -6.57 17.77
C HIS A 96 -4.06 -5.32 16.90
N ASP A 97 -3.11 -4.42 17.16
CA ASP A 97 -2.88 -3.21 16.35
C ASP A 97 -2.02 -3.55 15.12
N TYR A 98 -1.14 -4.54 15.29
CA TYR A 98 -0.15 -4.94 14.31
C TYR A 98 -0.17 -6.44 14.11
N ASN A 99 -0.02 -6.86 12.86
CA ASN A 99 0.18 -8.24 12.51
C ASN A 99 1.10 -8.38 11.30
N GLY A 100 1.61 -9.58 11.09
CA GLY A 100 2.36 -9.92 9.90
C GLY A 100 2.76 -11.37 9.89
N ASN A 101 3.55 -11.73 8.88
CA ASN A 101 4.10 -13.05 8.73
C ASN A 101 5.62 -13.00 8.81
N ILE A 102 6.21 -13.99 9.45
CA ILE A 102 7.66 -14.16 9.53
C ILE A 102 8.02 -15.59 9.22
N LYS A 103 8.95 -15.79 8.30
CA LYS A 103 9.47 -17.12 8.00
C LYS A 103 10.68 -17.36 8.89
N LEU A 104 10.56 -18.36 9.76
CA LEU A 104 11.64 -18.78 10.64
C LEU A 104 12.35 -20.00 10.06
N ASP A 105 13.68 -19.95 10.04
CA ASP A 105 14.56 -21.09 9.76
C ASP A 105 15.21 -21.52 11.07
N LEU A 106 14.63 -22.52 11.71
CA LEU A 106 15.05 -23.00 13.03
C LEU A 106 16.41 -23.72 13.00
N GLU A 107 16.88 -24.13 11.82
CA GLU A 107 18.20 -24.75 11.66
C GLU A 107 19.31 -23.69 11.66
N LYS A 108 19.03 -22.51 11.09
CA LYS A 108 19.98 -21.41 10.99
C LYS A 108 19.82 -20.34 12.08
N GLY A 109 18.75 -20.43 12.89
CA GLY A 109 18.42 -19.40 13.87
C GLY A 109 18.10 -18.05 13.24
N SER A 110 17.52 -18.04 12.03
CA SER A 110 17.29 -16.82 11.27
C SER A 110 15.82 -16.61 10.91
N SER A 111 15.49 -15.36 10.61
CA SER A 111 14.15 -14.95 10.18
C SER A 111 14.21 -14.11 8.91
N GLU A 112 13.24 -14.29 8.02
CA GLU A 112 13.05 -13.46 6.84
C GLU A 112 11.57 -13.12 6.62
N LEU A 113 11.30 -12.05 5.87
CA LEU A 113 9.95 -11.75 5.39
C LEU A 113 9.39 -12.92 4.58
N SER A 114 8.08 -13.13 4.67
CA SER A 114 7.41 -14.13 3.85
C SER A 114 7.51 -13.76 2.36
N GLN A 115 7.39 -14.76 1.47
CA GLN A 115 7.38 -14.49 0.03
C GLN A 115 6.22 -13.57 -0.36
N TYR A 116 5.06 -13.74 0.29
CA TYR A 116 3.90 -12.88 0.10
C TYR A 116 4.23 -11.42 0.44
N ASP A 117 4.81 -11.16 1.62
CA ASP A 117 5.15 -9.79 2.05
C ASP A 117 6.16 -9.15 1.09
N LYS A 118 7.18 -9.90 0.64
CA LYS A 118 8.16 -9.42 -0.35
C LYS A 118 7.48 -8.98 -1.65
N LEU A 119 6.52 -9.77 -2.15
CA LEU A 119 5.79 -9.46 -3.38
C LEU A 119 4.87 -8.24 -3.20
N VAL A 120 4.11 -8.17 -2.09
CA VAL A 120 3.18 -7.07 -1.82
C VAL A 120 3.91 -5.75 -1.58
N ILE A 121 5.02 -5.75 -0.84
CA ILE A 121 5.84 -4.55 -0.62
C ILE A 121 6.42 -4.04 -1.95
N ALA A 122 6.92 -4.96 -2.79
CA ALA A 122 7.45 -4.60 -4.10
C ALA A 122 6.35 -4.07 -5.04
N HIS A 123 5.16 -4.70 -5.05
CA HIS A 123 3.98 -4.19 -5.75
C HIS A 123 3.61 -2.77 -5.30
N ALA A 124 3.46 -2.56 -3.98
CA ALA A 124 3.07 -1.27 -3.41
C ALA A 124 4.08 -0.17 -3.77
N SER A 125 5.38 -0.47 -3.70
CA SER A 125 6.46 0.45 -4.06
C SER A 125 6.41 0.86 -5.53
N LEU A 126 6.26 -0.12 -6.44
CA LEU A 126 6.18 0.15 -7.88
C LEU A 126 4.90 0.89 -8.26
N MET A 127 3.75 0.55 -7.64
CA MET A 127 2.49 1.22 -7.93
C MET A 127 2.44 2.65 -7.37
N PHE A 128 3.02 2.89 -6.19
CA PHE A 128 3.21 4.25 -5.69
C PHE A 128 4.06 5.07 -6.66
N LEU A 129 5.19 4.52 -7.11
CA LEU A 129 6.08 5.18 -8.06
C LEU A 129 5.37 5.48 -9.39
N ALA A 130 4.64 4.52 -9.94
CA ALA A 130 3.89 4.71 -11.18
C ALA A 130 2.81 5.80 -11.05
N TRP A 131 1.92 5.66 -10.07
CA TRP A 131 0.68 6.44 -10.00
C TRP A 131 0.80 7.77 -9.29
N LEU A 132 1.79 7.94 -8.39
CA LEU A 132 2.00 9.20 -7.67
C LEU A 132 3.24 9.97 -8.11
N VAL A 133 4.20 9.33 -8.79
CA VAL A 133 5.43 10.01 -9.22
C VAL A 133 5.49 10.14 -10.74
N ILE A 134 5.58 9.01 -11.46
CA ILE A 134 5.88 8.99 -12.90
C ILE A 134 4.72 9.57 -13.72
N ILE A 135 3.51 9.05 -13.53
CA ILE A 135 2.32 9.48 -14.28
C ILE A 135 1.98 10.96 -13.97
N PRO A 136 1.92 11.41 -12.70
CA PRO A 136 1.74 12.82 -12.39
C PRO A 136 2.83 13.70 -12.99
N SER A 137 4.10 13.30 -12.95
CA SER A 137 5.20 14.06 -13.58
C SER A 137 4.97 14.26 -15.08
N ALA A 138 4.57 13.20 -15.79
CA ALA A 138 4.22 13.29 -17.21
C ALA A 138 3.03 14.23 -17.47
N ILE A 139 2.04 14.26 -16.56
CA ILE A 139 0.88 15.18 -16.63
C ILE A 139 1.31 16.62 -16.38
N PHE A 140 2.19 16.86 -15.40
CA PHE A 140 2.73 18.19 -15.10
C PHE A 140 3.49 18.76 -16.31
N ILE A 141 4.34 17.95 -16.95
CA ILE A 141 5.03 18.34 -18.20
C ILE A 141 4.00 18.70 -19.28
N ALA A 142 3.02 17.83 -19.53
CA ALA A 142 2.01 18.05 -20.56
C ALA A 142 1.07 19.22 -20.29
N ARG A 143 0.93 19.65 -19.03
CA ARG A 143 0.04 20.77 -18.66
C ARG A 143 0.79 22.10 -18.52
N PHE A 144 1.92 22.12 -17.83
CA PHE A 144 2.58 23.34 -17.40
C PHE A 144 3.82 23.68 -18.23
N ALA A 145 4.48 22.69 -18.83
CA ALA A 145 5.74 22.92 -19.55
C ALA A 145 5.57 23.20 -21.06
N LYS A 146 4.34 23.21 -21.58
CA LYS A 146 4.05 23.44 -23.02
C LYS A 146 4.66 24.72 -23.58
N ASN A 147 4.56 25.82 -22.84
CA ASN A 147 5.04 27.13 -23.29
C ASN A 147 6.57 27.23 -23.27
N VAL A 148 7.25 26.42 -22.47
CA VAL A 148 8.72 26.40 -22.34
C VAL A 148 9.32 25.38 -23.30
N LEU A 149 8.69 24.20 -23.43
CA LEU A 149 9.23 23.02 -24.12
C LEU A 149 8.61 22.77 -25.51
N LYS A 150 7.96 23.77 -26.14
CA LYS A 150 7.40 23.75 -27.52
C LYS A 150 6.90 22.40 -28.03
N THR A 151 7.72 21.62 -28.76
CA THR A 151 7.36 20.28 -29.27
C THR A 151 7.91 19.14 -28.40
N THR A 152 8.94 19.43 -27.60
CA THR A 152 9.61 18.48 -26.70
C THR A 152 8.70 18.00 -25.57
N TRP A 153 7.75 18.81 -25.08
CA TRP A 153 6.82 18.36 -24.02
C TRP A 153 6.05 17.10 -24.42
N PHE A 154 5.68 16.98 -25.71
CA PHE A 154 4.92 15.83 -26.20
C PHE A 154 5.80 14.58 -26.23
N LYS A 155 7.03 14.72 -26.74
CA LYS A 155 8.01 13.63 -26.75
C LYS A 155 8.32 13.14 -25.33
N LEU A 156 8.47 14.06 -24.38
CA LEU A 156 8.67 13.71 -22.97
C LEU A 156 7.44 13.05 -22.36
N HIS A 157 6.24 13.59 -22.58
CA HIS A 157 5.01 12.99 -22.06
C HIS A 157 4.81 11.58 -22.60
N ALA A 158 4.85 11.39 -23.92
CA ALA A 158 4.70 10.08 -24.55
C ALA A 158 5.85 9.14 -24.16
N GLY A 159 7.08 9.64 -24.13
CA GLY A 159 8.26 8.86 -23.75
C GLY A 159 8.20 8.36 -22.31
N ILE A 160 7.82 9.21 -21.35
CA ILE A 160 7.64 8.80 -19.94
C ILE A 160 6.51 7.77 -19.81
N GLN A 161 5.41 7.94 -20.56
CA GLN A 161 4.31 6.98 -20.52
C GLN A 161 4.73 5.61 -21.07
N VAL A 162 5.40 5.59 -22.23
CA VAL A 162 5.79 4.35 -22.92
C VAL A 162 6.98 3.65 -22.24
N PHE A 163 8.05 4.38 -21.94
CA PHE A 163 9.31 3.79 -21.51
C PHE A 163 9.48 3.69 -19.99
N LEU A 164 8.71 4.46 -19.21
CA LEU A 164 8.75 4.38 -17.75
C LEU A 164 7.44 3.83 -17.17
N SER A 165 6.29 4.39 -17.58
CA SER A 165 5.01 4.03 -16.94
C SER A 165 4.58 2.61 -17.30
N ILE A 166 4.65 2.19 -18.57
CA ILE A 166 4.28 0.82 -18.98
C ILE A 166 5.09 -0.25 -18.22
N PRO A 167 6.44 -0.24 -18.20
CA PRO A 167 7.20 -1.28 -17.50
C PRO A 167 6.89 -1.32 -16.00
N VAL A 168 6.78 -0.17 -15.35
CA VAL A 168 6.52 -0.10 -13.89
C VAL A 168 5.10 -0.58 -13.56
N VAL A 169 4.09 -0.18 -14.35
CA VAL A 169 2.70 -0.64 -14.17
C VAL A 169 2.59 -2.15 -14.40
N LEU A 170 3.22 -2.67 -15.46
CA LEU A 170 3.23 -4.11 -15.74
C LEU A 170 3.95 -4.89 -14.63
N ALA A 171 5.15 -4.46 -14.24
CA ALA A 171 5.93 -5.14 -13.21
C ALA A 171 5.19 -5.16 -11.87
N GLY A 172 4.70 -4.01 -11.39
CA GLY A 172 3.96 -3.96 -10.13
C GLY A 172 2.67 -4.75 -10.19
N SER A 173 1.90 -4.71 -11.29
CA SER A 173 0.67 -5.49 -11.41
C SER A 173 0.93 -7.00 -11.45
N SER A 174 1.98 -7.44 -12.15
CA SER A 174 2.41 -8.84 -12.16
C SER A 174 2.78 -9.35 -10.78
N LEU A 175 3.43 -8.53 -9.95
CA LEU A 175 3.72 -8.87 -8.55
C LEU A 175 2.44 -9.03 -7.72
N ALA A 176 1.42 -8.19 -7.96
CA ALA A 176 0.12 -8.31 -7.31
C ALA A 176 -0.55 -9.66 -7.65
N PHE A 177 -0.57 -10.02 -8.93
CA PHE A 177 -1.14 -11.29 -9.39
C PHE A 177 -0.37 -12.49 -8.83
N ALA A 178 0.96 -12.40 -8.77
CA ALA A 178 1.80 -13.43 -8.16
C ALA A 178 1.54 -13.57 -6.65
N ALA A 179 1.31 -12.45 -5.94
CA ALA A 179 1.00 -12.47 -4.50
C ALA A 179 -0.41 -13.02 -4.22
N ALA A 180 -1.39 -12.70 -5.07
CA ALA A 180 -2.76 -13.16 -4.92
C ALA A 180 -2.90 -14.66 -5.20
N GLY A 181 -2.10 -15.22 -6.13
CA GLY A 181 -2.14 -16.63 -6.52
C GLY A 181 -3.36 -16.99 -7.40
N ASP A 182 -4.50 -16.34 -7.21
CA ASP A 182 -5.68 -16.43 -8.06
C ASP A 182 -6.32 -15.06 -8.35
N LEU A 183 -7.06 -14.97 -9.45
CA LEU A 183 -7.81 -13.78 -9.83
C LEU A 183 -9.19 -13.80 -9.15
N LYS A 184 -9.25 -13.27 -7.92
CA LYS A 184 -10.50 -13.04 -7.20
C LYS A 184 -10.80 -11.55 -7.06
N PHE A 185 -12.06 -11.20 -7.28
CA PHE A 185 -12.59 -9.84 -7.15
C PHE A 185 -13.45 -9.71 -5.89
N ASP A 186 -12.87 -10.09 -4.75
CA ASP A 186 -13.50 -10.15 -3.43
C ASP A 186 -13.19 -8.94 -2.54
N ASP A 187 -12.28 -8.05 -2.98
CA ASP A 187 -11.89 -6.85 -2.25
C ASP A 187 -11.91 -5.60 -3.16
N PRO A 188 -12.38 -4.43 -2.67
CA PRO A 188 -12.41 -3.20 -3.44
C PRO A 188 -11.05 -2.79 -4.04
N HIS A 189 -9.93 -3.03 -3.35
CA HIS A 189 -8.59 -2.77 -3.87
C HIS A 189 -8.31 -3.62 -5.10
N LYS A 190 -8.68 -4.91 -5.10
CA LYS A 190 -8.45 -5.79 -6.26
C LYS A 190 -9.28 -5.34 -7.47
N ILE A 191 -10.54 -4.97 -7.25
CA ILE A 191 -11.45 -4.50 -8.29
C ILE A 191 -10.97 -3.18 -8.90
N ILE A 192 -10.77 -2.16 -8.07
CA ILE A 192 -10.37 -0.82 -8.52
C ILE A 192 -8.96 -0.87 -9.13
N GLY A 193 -8.06 -1.66 -8.57
CA GLY A 193 -6.71 -1.86 -9.10
C GLY A 193 -6.73 -2.45 -10.51
N PHE A 194 -7.58 -3.44 -10.76
CA PHE A 194 -7.75 -4.01 -12.10
C PHE A 194 -8.37 -3.01 -13.09
N VAL A 195 -9.34 -2.20 -12.64
CA VAL A 195 -9.93 -1.12 -13.45
C VAL A 195 -8.86 -0.08 -13.81
N LEU A 196 -7.99 0.30 -12.87
CA LEU A 196 -6.88 1.21 -13.13
C LEU A 196 -5.85 0.62 -14.09
N PHE A 197 -5.52 -0.66 -13.94
CA PHE A 197 -4.62 -1.38 -14.84
C PHE A 197 -5.14 -1.35 -16.28
N LEU A 198 -6.40 -1.75 -16.51
CA LEU A 198 -7.00 -1.72 -17.84
C LEU A 198 -7.17 -0.28 -18.35
N GLY A 199 -7.64 0.62 -17.48
CA GLY A 199 -7.83 2.03 -17.76
C GLY A 199 -6.54 2.72 -18.21
N PHE A 200 -5.39 2.35 -17.65
CA PHE A 200 -4.09 2.84 -18.07
C PHE A 200 -3.82 2.53 -19.56
N PHE A 201 -4.01 1.28 -19.99
CA PHE A 201 -3.82 0.91 -21.41
C PHE A 201 -4.85 1.53 -22.33
N ILE A 202 -6.11 1.64 -21.89
CA ILE A 202 -7.14 2.37 -22.63
C ILE A 202 -6.72 3.84 -22.81
N GLN A 203 -6.21 4.48 -21.77
CA GLN A 203 -5.74 5.87 -21.83
C GLN A 203 -4.54 6.05 -22.78
N LEU A 204 -3.63 5.06 -22.85
CA LEU A 204 -2.56 5.04 -23.85
C LEU A 204 -3.11 4.94 -25.28
N ALA A 205 -4.07 4.04 -25.52
CA ALA A 205 -4.71 3.89 -26.82
C ALA A 205 -5.43 5.17 -27.24
N ILE A 206 -6.21 5.78 -26.34
CA ILE A 206 -6.84 7.09 -26.57
C ILE A 206 -5.78 8.16 -26.85
N GLY A 207 -4.64 8.14 -26.16
CA GLY A 207 -3.51 9.04 -26.41
C GLY A 207 -2.92 8.92 -27.82
N ILE A 208 -2.79 7.69 -28.33
CA ILE A 208 -2.33 7.41 -29.70
C ILE A 208 -3.36 7.92 -30.71
N ILE A 209 -4.65 7.63 -30.51
CA ILE A 209 -5.74 8.12 -31.37
C ILE A 209 -5.74 9.66 -31.39
N HIS A 210 -5.65 10.28 -30.21
CA HIS A 210 -5.58 11.73 -30.07
C HIS A 210 -4.42 12.34 -30.86
N HIS A 211 -3.26 11.70 -30.83
CA HIS A 211 -2.10 12.17 -31.58
C HIS A 211 -2.26 11.99 -33.10
N ARG A 212 -2.76 10.84 -33.56
CA ARG A 212 -2.96 10.57 -34.99
C ARG A 212 -4.02 11.47 -35.63
N LEU A 213 -5.06 11.82 -34.87
CA LEU A 213 -6.12 12.73 -35.30
C LEU A 213 -5.81 14.20 -35.01
N TYR A 214 -4.55 14.54 -34.72
CA TYR A 214 -4.17 15.92 -34.45
C TYR A 214 -4.14 16.73 -35.74
N ASP A 215 -5.02 17.73 -35.82
CA ASP A 215 -5.02 18.73 -36.88
C ASP A 215 -4.60 20.10 -36.32
N PRO A 216 -3.47 20.69 -36.77
CA PRO A 216 -3.05 22.02 -36.35
C PRO A 216 -3.99 23.15 -36.81
N LYS A 217 -4.83 22.91 -37.83
CA LYS A 217 -5.81 23.89 -38.36
C LYS A 217 -7.19 23.79 -37.70
N ARG A 218 -7.35 22.94 -36.68
CA ARG A 218 -8.64 22.73 -36.01
C ARG A 218 -9.14 24.03 -35.36
N VAL A 219 -10.41 24.35 -35.61
CA VAL A 219 -11.09 25.52 -35.01
C VAL A 219 -11.58 25.21 -33.59
N HIS A 220 -11.94 23.95 -33.31
CA HIS A 220 -12.47 23.51 -32.02
C HIS A 220 -11.68 22.32 -31.46
N THR A 221 -11.73 22.14 -30.14
CA THR A 221 -11.13 20.96 -29.49
C THR A 221 -12.05 19.74 -29.67
N PRO A 222 -11.62 18.69 -30.37
CA PRO A 222 -12.45 17.52 -30.65
C PRO A 222 -12.84 16.73 -29.40
N TRP A 223 -13.90 15.93 -29.49
CA TRP A 223 -14.41 15.15 -28.36
C TRP A 223 -13.40 14.09 -27.87
N TRP A 224 -12.61 13.46 -28.76
CA TRP A 224 -11.58 12.50 -28.38
C TRP A 224 -10.42 13.14 -27.59
N THR A 225 -10.08 14.40 -27.87
CA THR A 225 -9.12 15.16 -27.06
C THR A 225 -9.67 15.39 -25.65
N LYS A 226 -10.95 15.78 -25.54
CA LYS A 226 -11.60 15.96 -24.23
C LYS A 226 -11.69 14.63 -23.47
N LEU A 227 -11.99 13.54 -24.17
CA LEU A 227 -12.00 12.19 -23.60
C LEU A 227 -10.64 11.84 -23.00
N HIS A 228 -9.55 12.02 -23.75
CA HIS A 228 -8.19 11.79 -23.24
C HIS A 228 -7.89 12.58 -21.96
N TRP A 229 -8.31 13.86 -21.91
CA TRP A 229 -8.05 14.71 -20.75
C TRP A 229 -8.87 14.32 -19.52
N TRP A 230 -10.17 14.09 -19.69
CA TRP A 230 -11.06 13.79 -18.57
C TRP A 230 -10.91 12.35 -18.08
N PHE A 231 -10.74 11.39 -18.99
CA PHE A 231 -10.48 10.00 -18.62
C PHE A 231 -9.16 9.87 -17.86
N GLY A 232 -8.08 10.48 -18.35
CA GLY A 232 -6.80 10.49 -17.64
C GLY A 232 -6.87 11.12 -16.25
N ARG A 233 -7.64 12.21 -16.08
CA ARG A 233 -7.86 12.82 -14.75
C ARG A 233 -8.65 11.90 -13.83
N ALA A 234 -9.71 11.26 -14.34
CA ALA A 234 -10.51 10.32 -13.58
C ALA A 234 -9.66 9.15 -13.06
N LEU A 235 -8.76 8.61 -13.89
CA LEU A 235 -7.83 7.55 -13.49
C LEU A 235 -6.89 7.99 -12.37
N VAL A 236 -6.31 9.20 -12.45
CA VAL A 236 -5.41 9.70 -11.39
C VAL A 236 -6.16 9.91 -10.08
N VAL A 237 -7.38 10.43 -10.12
CA VAL A 237 -8.23 10.57 -8.93
C VAL A 237 -8.57 9.20 -8.34
N LEU A 238 -8.95 8.24 -9.18
CA LEU A 238 -9.23 6.87 -8.75
C LEU A 238 -7.98 6.20 -8.15
N ALA A 239 -6.80 6.44 -8.71
CA ALA A 239 -5.53 5.95 -8.18
C ALA A 239 -5.19 6.56 -6.81
N ALA A 240 -5.59 7.81 -6.54
CA ALA A 240 -5.47 8.37 -5.21
C ALA A 240 -6.29 7.57 -4.19
N PHE A 241 -7.56 7.24 -4.48
CA PHE A 241 -8.36 6.40 -3.58
C PHE A 241 -7.85 4.96 -3.47
N GLN A 242 -7.24 4.42 -4.52
CA GLN A 242 -6.75 3.05 -4.58
C GLN A 242 -5.62 2.76 -3.58
N ILE A 243 -4.73 3.73 -3.34
CA ILE A 243 -3.54 3.52 -2.51
C ILE A 243 -3.90 3.27 -1.02
N PRO A 244 -4.74 4.10 -0.36
CA PRO A 244 -5.21 3.82 0.99
C PRO A 244 -5.94 2.47 1.13
N LEU A 245 -6.68 2.03 0.10
CA LEU A 245 -7.31 0.71 0.11
C LEU A 245 -6.26 -0.41 0.18
N GLY A 246 -5.16 -0.27 -0.57
CA GLY A 246 -4.05 -1.23 -0.55
C GLY A 246 -3.29 -1.24 0.77
N LEU A 247 -3.01 -0.06 1.33
CA LEU A 247 -2.40 0.07 2.66
C LEU A 247 -3.27 -0.58 3.74
N LYS A 248 -4.59 -0.39 3.68
CA LYS A 248 -5.54 -1.02 4.60
C LYS A 248 -5.59 -2.53 4.44
N LEU A 249 -5.62 -3.02 3.19
CA LEU A 249 -5.63 -4.45 2.89
C LEU A 249 -4.37 -5.16 3.41
N TYR A 250 -3.21 -4.49 3.32
CA TYR A 250 -1.95 -4.98 3.88
C TYR A 250 -1.82 -4.77 5.40
N THR A 251 -2.79 -4.11 6.05
CA THR A 251 -2.71 -3.70 7.46
C THR A 251 -1.44 -2.90 7.77
N ALA A 252 -1.07 -2.00 6.86
CA ALA A 252 0.12 -1.16 7.02
C ALA A 252 0.01 -0.22 8.24
N ASP A 253 1.15 0.06 8.86
CA ASP A 253 1.25 1.05 9.94
C ASP A 253 0.70 2.42 9.51
N MET A 254 0.07 3.13 10.46
CA MET A 254 -0.54 4.46 10.23
C MET A 254 0.46 5.49 9.68
N THR A 255 1.75 5.33 9.96
CA THR A 255 2.83 6.14 9.39
C THR A 255 2.80 6.15 7.86
N TYR A 256 2.52 5.02 7.21
CA TYR A 256 2.44 4.97 5.74
C TYR A 256 1.25 5.75 5.19
N PHE A 257 0.13 5.80 5.93
CA PHE A 257 -1.00 6.65 5.57
C PHE A 257 -0.64 8.14 5.71
N TYR A 258 0.04 8.53 6.79
CA TYR A 258 0.48 9.91 6.98
C TYR A 258 1.46 10.35 5.88
N ILE A 259 2.48 9.55 5.58
CA ILE A 259 3.43 9.82 4.50
C ILE A 259 2.70 10.00 3.17
N TYR A 260 1.76 9.09 2.87
CA TYR A 260 0.96 9.15 1.66
C TYR A 260 0.14 10.45 1.56
N TYR A 261 -0.61 10.83 2.61
CA TYR A 261 -1.48 12.02 2.57
C TYR A 261 -0.69 13.33 2.57
N ILE A 262 0.44 13.40 3.28
CA ILE A 262 1.36 14.55 3.21
C ILE A 262 1.87 14.72 1.78
N TYR A 263 2.32 13.62 1.14
CA TYR A 263 2.80 13.66 -0.23
C TYR A 263 1.69 14.07 -1.22
N LEU A 264 0.49 13.50 -1.08
CA LEU A 264 -0.66 13.87 -1.91
C LEU A 264 -1.01 15.36 -1.75
N PHE A 265 -0.97 15.88 -0.52
CA PHE A 265 -1.20 17.30 -0.25
C PHE A 265 -0.18 18.19 -0.95
N ILE A 266 1.12 17.82 -0.90
CA ILE A 266 2.18 18.54 -1.62
C ILE A 266 1.90 18.56 -3.13
N LEU A 267 1.50 17.42 -3.72
CA LEU A 267 1.14 17.36 -5.14
C LEU A 267 -0.05 18.27 -5.48
N LEU A 268 -1.08 18.30 -4.63
CA LEU A 268 -2.26 19.14 -4.83
C LEU A 268 -1.92 20.63 -4.72
N VAL A 269 -1.10 21.03 -3.75
CA VAL A 269 -0.62 22.40 -3.59
C VAL A 269 0.22 22.81 -4.81
N ALA A 270 1.17 21.98 -5.23
CA ALA A 270 1.99 22.24 -6.41
C ALA A 270 1.15 22.38 -7.68
N PHE A 271 0.18 21.48 -7.89
CA PHE A 271 -0.72 21.54 -9.04
C PHE A 271 -1.60 22.79 -9.03
N SER A 272 -2.11 23.18 -7.86
CA SER A 272 -2.96 24.37 -7.68
C SER A 272 -2.16 25.65 -7.92
N PHE A 273 -0.98 25.76 -7.33
CA PHE A 273 -0.06 26.89 -7.52
C PHE A 273 0.33 27.07 -8.99
N LEU A 274 0.74 25.99 -9.67
CA LEU A 274 1.09 26.06 -11.09
C LEU A 274 -0.11 26.36 -11.98
N SER A 275 -1.31 25.87 -11.63
CA SER A 275 -2.54 26.20 -12.35
C SER A 275 -2.92 27.67 -12.19
N PHE A 276 -2.81 28.23 -10.98
CA PHE A 276 -3.03 29.65 -10.72
C PHE A 276 -2.03 30.52 -11.50
N ARG A 277 -0.75 30.18 -11.46
CA ARG A 277 0.28 30.89 -12.25
C ARG A 277 0.01 30.85 -13.75
N LEU A 278 -0.43 29.70 -14.26
CA LEU A 278 -0.76 29.55 -15.68
C LEU A 278 -2.00 30.37 -16.06
N TRP A 279 -2.98 30.48 -15.17
CA TRP A 279 -4.17 31.32 -15.35
C TRP A 279 -3.80 32.81 -15.43
N ASN A 280 -3.02 33.33 -14.48
CA ASN A 280 -2.65 34.75 -14.46
C ASN A 280 -1.85 35.15 -15.71
N ARG A 281 -0.90 34.33 -16.16
CA ARG A 281 -0.16 34.56 -17.40
C ARG A 281 -1.05 34.64 -18.64
N LYS A 282 -2.12 33.84 -18.70
CA LYS A 282 -3.07 33.90 -19.80
C LYS A 282 -3.82 35.23 -19.82
N GLN A 283 -4.25 35.71 -18.65
CA GLN A 283 -4.92 37.01 -18.52
C GLN A 283 -4.02 38.17 -18.96
N GLU A 284 -2.78 38.22 -18.45
CA GLU A 284 -1.79 39.24 -18.85
C GLU A 284 -1.55 39.25 -20.37
N SER A 285 -1.39 38.08 -20.99
CA SER A 285 -1.19 37.98 -22.44
C SER A 285 -2.44 38.30 -23.27
N GLY A 286 -3.63 38.21 -22.67
CA GLY A 286 -4.89 38.58 -23.28
C GLY A 286 -5.04 40.11 -23.27
N PHE A 287 -4.77 40.73 -22.12
CA PHE A 287 -4.80 42.17 -21.94
C PHE A 287 -3.84 42.90 -22.88
N LYS A 288 -2.56 42.49 -22.94
CA LYS A 288 -1.57 43.07 -23.88
C LYS A 288 -2.01 43.00 -25.34
N ARG A 289 -2.64 41.89 -25.75
CA ARG A 289 -3.15 41.74 -27.11
C ARG A 289 -4.31 42.67 -27.43
N MET A 290 -5.09 43.08 -26.43
CA MET A 290 -6.16 44.06 -26.61
C MET A 290 -5.55 45.47 -26.76
N GLU A 291 -4.57 45.83 -25.93
CA GLU A 291 -3.83 47.10 -26.05
C GLU A 291 -3.10 47.24 -27.40
N ASP A 292 -2.44 46.18 -27.88
CA ASP A 292 -1.74 46.19 -29.18
C ASP A 292 -2.70 46.26 -30.40
N SER A 293 -4.01 46.07 -30.18
CA SER A 293 -5.04 46.03 -31.24
C SER A 293 -5.94 47.26 -31.29
N SER A 294 -5.80 48.18 -30.32
CA SER A 294 -6.51 49.46 -30.23
C SER A 294 -5.67 50.61 -30.78
#